data_AF-A0A496RZ12-F1
#
_entry.id   AF-A0A496RZ12-F1
#
_cell.length_a   1.000
_cell.length_b   1.000
_cell.length_c   1.000
_cell.angle_alpha   90.00
_cell.angle_beta   90.00
_cell.angle_gamma   90.00
#
_symmetry.space_group_name_H-M   'P 1'
#
loop_
_entity.id
_entity.type
_entity.pdbx_description
1 polymer ?
#
loop_
_entity_poly.entity_id
_entity_poly.type
_entity_poly.pdbx_seq_one_letter_code
_entity_poly.pdbx_strand_id
1 'polypeptide(L)'
;MGYSSLSKLRLLTHFTTAEISDADVQSLMPEADRAILRLATVEVYDEKLSGDIDGSNKKFTTAHKPIADTDFDSDVDADDVTVYLVDYDDEMNEVHTETTVSSVNARDGIITLAEAPTTTNAEVGVFADYRYYKMPVDYDVLKLAANYYLAHLCEMKIRTERALQFTTPEPGALPPLTSAKSRWLELALSQLPFAKPLLLGV
;
A
#
# COMPACT_ATOMS: atom_id res chain seq x y z
N MET A 1 -8.82 -3.00 9.30
CA MET A 1 -8.47 -2.01 10.35
C MET A 1 -7.58 -0.96 9.69
N GLY A 2 -6.98 0.01 10.38
CA GLY A 2 -6.14 1.02 9.73
C GLY A 2 -4.95 1.39 10.59
N TYR A 3 -3.91 1.98 9.99
CA TYR A 3 -2.71 2.40 10.71
C TYR A 3 -2.97 3.61 11.62
N SER A 4 -3.85 4.50 11.19
CA SER A 4 -4.30 5.66 11.95
C SER A 4 -5.35 5.28 13.00
N SER A 5 -5.41 6.03 14.10
CA SER A 5 -6.46 5.83 15.11
C SER A 5 -6.80 7.14 15.81
N LEU A 6 -8.08 7.31 16.13
CA LEU A 6 -8.57 8.51 16.80
C LEU A 6 -7.91 8.72 18.17
N SER A 7 -7.73 7.65 18.94
CA SER A 7 -7.08 7.72 20.24
C SER A 7 -5.62 8.17 20.16
N LYS A 8 -4.83 7.62 19.22
CA LYS A 8 -3.44 8.05 19.03
C LYS A 8 -3.36 9.49 18.51
N LEU A 9 -4.24 9.90 17.59
CA LEU A 9 -4.26 11.29 17.13
C LEU A 9 -4.48 12.26 18.29
N ARG A 10 -5.50 12.02 19.13
CA ARG A 10 -5.80 12.90 20.28
C ARG A 10 -4.70 12.89 21.34
N LEU A 11 -3.93 11.81 21.43
CA LEU A 11 -2.78 11.71 22.33
C LEU A 11 -1.54 12.47 21.79
N LEU A 12 -1.30 12.38 20.49
CA LEU A 12 -0.10 12.93 19.84
C LEU A 12 -0.25 14.42 19.47
N THR A 13 -1.49 14.89 19.35
CA THR A 13 -1.83 16.25 18.91
C THR A 13 -2.60 16.99 20.00
N HIS A 14 -2.71 18.31 19.87
CA HIS A 14 -3.54 19.13 20.75
C HIS A 14 -4.99 19.24 20.26
N PHE A 15 -5.34 18.57 19.16
CA PHE A 15 -6.67 18.74 18.56
C PHE A 15 -7.75 18.22 19.49
N THR A 16 -8.72 19.07 19.79
CA THR A 16 -9.88 18.72 20.62
C THR A 16 -11.13 18.49 19.77
N THR A 17 -12.17 17.89 20.36
CA THR A 17 -13.47 17.68 19.68
C THR A 17 -14.19 19.00 19.36
N ALA A 18 -13.79 20.10 19.99
CA ALA A 18 -14.31 21.43 19.71
C ALA A 18 -13.78 22.00 18.38
N GLU A 19 -12.59 21.57 17.94
CA GLU A 19 -11.95 22.04 16.71
C GLU A 19 -12.28 21.15 15.52
N ILE A 20 -12.31 19.84 15.72
CA ILE A 20 -12.68 18.86 14.71
C ILE A 20 -13.48 17.72 15.33
N SER A 21 -14.62 17.39 14.72
CA SER A 21 -15.47 16.32 15.22
C SER A 21 -14.82 14.95 15.00
N ASP A 22 -15.17 13.98 15.84
CA ASP A 22 -14.64 12.62 15.70
C ASP A 22 -15.09 11.95 14.38
N ALA A 23 -16.29 12.29 13.90
CA ALA A 23 -16.78 11.85 12.59
C ALA A 23 -15.92 12.41 11.44
N ASP A 24 -15.52 13.68 11.53
CA ASP A 24 -14.63 14.28 10.55
C ASP A 24 -13.25 13.64 10.56
N VAL A 25 -12.69 13.36 11.73
CA VAL A 25 -11.41 12.64 11.85
C VAL A 25 -11.53 11.26 11.23
N GLN A 26 -12.58 10.50 11.57
CA GLN A 26 -12.81 9.17 11.03
C GLN A 26 -12.94 9.15 9.51
N SER A 27 -13.56 10.17 8.90
CA SER A 27 -13.62 10.28 7.44
C SER A 27 -12.26 10.53 6.77
N LEU A 28 -11.29 11.10 7.49
CA LEU A 28 -9.95 11.38 6.98
C LEU A 28 -8.95 10.23 7.20
N MET A 29 -9.27 9.30 8.11
CA MET A 29 -8.40 8.15 8.44
C MET A 29 -8.02 7.30 7.21
N PRO A 30 -8.97 6.87 6.35
CA PRO A 30 -8.63 6.05 5.17
C PRO A 30 -7.70 6.78 4.19
N GLU A 31 -7.85 8.10 4.04
CA GLU A 31 -7.00 8.89 3.15
C GLU A 31 -5.58 9.02 3.71
N ALA A 32 -5.44 9.15 5.03
CA ALA A 32 -4.13 9.18 5.68
C ALA A 32 -3.39 7.84 5.55
N ASP A 33 -4.10 6.73 5.77
CA ASP A 33 -3.53 5.38 5.68
C ASP A 33 -3.08 5.07 4.25
N ARG A 34 -3.91 5.38 3.24
CA ARG A 34 -3.57 5.25 1.82
C ARG A 34 -2.36 6.09 1.42
N ALA A 35 -2.27 7.33 1.89
CA ALA A 35 -1.16 8.22 1.57
C ALA A 35 0.17 7.68 2.10
N ILE A 36 0.20 7.22 3.35
CA ILE A 36 1.41 6.62 3.95
C ILE A 36 1.80 5.34 3.24
N LEU A 37 0.84 4.47 2.93
CA LEU A 37 1.13 3.24 2.20
C LEU A 37 1.76 3.53 0.84
N ARG A 38 1.20 4.44 0.05
CA ARG A 38 1.76 4.86 -1.25
C ARG A 38 3.19 5.43 -1.14
N LEU A 39 3.51 6.09 -0.03
CA LEU A 39 4.87 6.58 0.19
C LEU A 39 5.83 5.43 0.53
N ALA A 40 5.38 4.49 1.37
CA ALA A 40 6.15 3.36 1.91
C ALA A 40 6.37 2.22 0.90
N THR A 41 5.40 1.97 0.02
CA THR A 41 5.40 0.83 -0.90
C THR A 41 5.60 1.25 -2.35
N VAL A 42 5.83 0.26 -3.21
CA VAL A 42 5.73 0.36 -4.67
C VAL A 42 4.74 -0.71 -5.13
N GLU A 43 3.81 -0.33 -6.00
CA GLU A 43 2.92 -1.28 -6.68
C GLU A 43 3.65 -1.96 -7.83
N VAL A 44 3.45 -3.26 -7.94
CA VAL A 44 3.91 -4.10 -9.03
C VAL A 44 2.69 -4.76 -9.64
N TYR A 45 2.61 -4.71 -10.97
CA TYR A 45 1.52 -5.30 -11.76
C TYR A 45 2.10 -6.32 -12.72
N ASP A 46 1.36 -7.41 -12.94
CA ASP A 46 1.67 -8.46 -13.91
C ASP A 46 3.12 -8.94 -13.80
N GLU A 47 3.63 -9.14 -12.58
CA GLU A 47 4.95 -9.73 -12.41
C GLU A 47 4.90 -11.23 -12.63
N LYS A 48 5.66 -11.73 -13.59
CA LYS A 48 5.89 -13.16 -13.76
C LYS A 48 6.70 -13.72 -12.59
N LEU A 49 6.06 -14.58 -11.80
CA LEU A 49 6.67 -15.23 -10.65
C LEU A 49 7.67 -16.33 -11.08
N SER A 50 8.71 -16.52 -10.27
CA SER A 50 9.68 -17.59 -10.50
C SER A 50 9.24 -18.88 -9.80
N GLY A 51 9.24 -19.98 -10.55
CA GLY A 51 8.90 -21.32 -10.06
C GLY A 51 8.60 -22.26 -11.23
N ASP A 52 8.81 -23.56 -11.02
CA ASP A 52 8.48 -24.57 -12.03
C ASP A 52 6.98 -24.83 -12.05
N ILE A 53 6.42 -25.00 -13.25
CA ILE A 53 5.00 -25.37 -13.47
C ILE A 53 4.98 -26.83 -13.91
N ASP A 54 4.93 -27.75 -12.92
CA ASP A 54 5.00 -29.20 -13.13
C ASP A 54 3.74 -29.94 -12.67
N GLY A 55 2.69 -29.21 -12.28
CA GLY A 55 1.46 -29.79 -11.72
C GLY A 55 1.58 -30.22 -10.25
N SER A 56 2.73 -30.00 -9.61
CA SER A 56 2.97 -30.36 -8.19
C SER A 56 3.50 -29.19 -7.36
N ASN A 57 4.26 -28.29 -7.96
CA ASN A 57 4.80 -27.11 -7.30
C ASN A 57 3.69 -26.10 -7.01
N LYS A 58 3.54 -25.74 -5.73
CA LYS A 58 2.60 -24.71 -5.26
C LYS A 58 3.30 -23.42 -4.88
N LYS A 59 4.64 -23.38 -4.89
CA LYS A 59 5.43 -22.28 -4.35
C LYS A 59 6.07 -21.49 -5.48
N PHE A 60 5.81 -20.19 -5.47
CA PHE A 60 6.33 -19.25 -6.44
C PHE A 60 6.97 -18.08 -5.71
N THR A 61 8.02 -17.50 -6.29
CA THR A 61 8.79 -16.43 -5.65
C THR A 61 8.72 -15.15 -6.45
N THR A 62 8.50 -14.04 -5.76
CA THR A 62 8.58 -12.68 -6.30
C THR A 62 10.03 -12.22 -6.42
N ALA A 63 10.29 -11.35 -7.40
CA ALA A 63 11.56 -10.66 -7.58
C ALA A 63 11.73 -9.54 -6.54
N HIS A 64 10.65 -8.83 -6.20
CA HIS A 64 10.67 -7.78 -5.20
C HIS A 64 10.19 -8.27 -3.83
N LYS A 65 10.97 -7.93 -2.81
CA LYS A 65 10.74 -8.32 -1.42
C LYS A 65 11.26 -7.25 -0.46
N PRO A 66 10.68 -7.13 0.74
CA PRO A 66 9.54 -7.89 1.25
C PRO A 66 8.19 -7.42 0.68
N ILE A 67 7.23 -8.34 0.56
CA ILE A 67 5.83 -8.03 0.17
C ILE A 67 5.21 -7.14 1.26
N ALA A 68 4.32 -6.23 0.84
CA ALA A 68 3.70 -5.24 1.69
C ALA A 68 2.21 -5.50 1.92
N ASP A 69 1.79 -5.16 3.13
CA ASP A 69 0.39 -5.04 3.56
C ASP A 69 -0.31 -4.00 2.66
N THR A 70 -1.44 -4.39 2.09
CA THR A 70 -2.27 -3.60 1.18
C THR A 70 -3.63 -3.26 1.80
N ASP A 71 -4.09 -4.04 2.79
CA ASP A 71 -5.42 -3.89 3.42
C ASP A 71 -5.41 -3.12 4.77
N PHE A 72 -4.21 -2.70 5.21
CA PHE A 72 -3.92 -1.90 6.40
C PHE A 72 -4.15 -2.62 7.74
N ASP A 73 -4.16 -3.95 7.78
CA ASP A 73 -4.37 -4.71 9.01
C ASP A 73 -3.08 -4.99 9.83
N SER A 74 -1.91 -4.67 9.26
CA SER A 74 -0.57 -4.92 9.81
C SER A 74 -0.11 -6.38 9.82
N ASP A 75 -0.81 -7.27 9.13
CA ASP A 75 -0.34 -8.59 8.73
C ASP A 75 0.00 -8.56 7.23
N VAL A 76 0.69 -9.57 6.72
CA VAL A 76 0.86 -9.72 5.25
C VAL A 76 0.46 -11.13 4.87
N ASP A 77 -0.70 -11.27 4.23
CA ASP A 77 -1.30 -12.56 3.95
C ASP A 77 -1.80 -12.70 2.49
N ALA A 78 -2.73 -13.63 2.27
CA ALA A 78 -3.27 -13.92 0.94
C ALA A 78 -4.14 -12.79 0.38
N ASP A 79 -4.71 -11.94 1.23
CA ASP A 79 -5.59 -10.84 0.82
C ASP A 79 -4.78 -9.65 0.25
N ASP A 80 -3.46 -9.60 0.47
CA ASP A 80 -2.56 -8.55 -0.01
C ASP A 80 -1.99 -8.80 -1.42
N VAL A 81 -2.24 -9.98 -2.00
CA VAL A 81 -1.65 -10.41 -3.27
C VAL A 81 -2.70 -11.04 -4.15
N THR A 82 -2.83 -10.54 -5.37
CA THR A 82 -3.67 -11.18 -6.39
C THR A 82 -2.77 -11.97 -7.34
N VAL A 83 -3.07 -13.25 -7.55
CA VAL A 83 -2.30 -14.11 -8.45
C VAL A 83 -3.16 -14.58 -9.60
N TYR A 84 -2.59 -14.56 -10.80
CA TYR A 84 -3.20 -15.03 -12.03
C TYR A 84 -2.40 -16.19 -12.63
N LEU A 85 -3.13 -17.18 -13.12
CA LEU A 85 -2.61 -18.17 -14.05
C LEU A 85 -2.86 -17.63 -15.46
N VAL A 86 -1.80 -17.52 -16.26
CA VAL A 86 -1.88 -16.97 -17.60
C VAL A 86 -1.67 -18.07 -18.62
N ASP A 87 -2.64 -18.18 -19.52
CA ASP A 87 -2.69 -19.16 -20.61
C ASP A 87 -3.03 -18.48 -21.94
N TYR A 88 -2.99 -19.21 -23.05
CA TYR A 88 -3.44 -18.74 -24.36
C TYR A 88 -4.89 -19.14 -24.65
N ASP A 89 -5.68 -18.24 -25.23
CA ASP A 89 -6.94 -18.61 -25.88
C ASP A 89 -6.73 -19.28 -27.25
N ASP A 90 -7.82 -19.70 -27.89
CA ASP A 90 -7.80 -20.31 -29.23
C ASP A 90 -7.22 -19.38 -30.32
N GLU A 91 -7.13 -18.08 -30.05
CA GLU A 91 -6.62 -17.03 -30.93
C GLU A 91 -5.18 -16.59 -30.56
N MET A 92 -4.54 -17.26 -29.59
CA MET A 92 -3.22 -16.98 -29.05
C MET A 92 -3.09 -15.63 -28.30
N ASN A 93 -4.18 -15.15 -27.70
CA ASN A 93 -4.14 -14.03 -26.76
C ASN A 93 -3.96 -14.52 -25.31
N GLU A 94 -3.27 -13.73 -24.50
CA GLU A 94 -3.07 -14.02 -23.08
C GLU A 94 -4.37 -13.85 -22.29
N VAL A 95 -4.79 -14.90 -21.59
CA VAL A 95 -5.97 -14.90 -20.72
C VAL A 95 -5.54 -15.09 -19.27
N HIS A 96 -5.93 -14.14 -18.41
CA HIS A 96 -5.60 -14.14 -17.00
C HIS A 96 -6.75 -14.77 -16.21
N THR A 97 -6.46 -15.84 -15.47
CA THR A 97 -7.43 -16.48 -14.56
C THR A 97 -6.93 -16.33 -13.13
N GLU A 98 -7.69 -15.62 -12.29
CA GLU A 98 -7.36 -15.45 -10.86
C GLU A 98 -7.35 -16.81 -10.14
N THR A 99 -6.35 -17.02 -9.28
CA THR A 99 -6.19 -18.24 -8.48
C THR A 99 -6.09 -17.93 -6.99
N THR A 100 -6.56 -18.85 -6.16
CA THR A 100 -6.55 -18.65 -4.71
C THR A 100 -5.15 -18.88 -4.13
N VAL A 101 -4.67 -17.89 -3.38
CA VAL A 101 -3.44 -17.99 -2.60
C VAL A 101 -3.75 -18.67 -1.25
N SER A 102 -2.93 -19.64 -0.86
CA SER A 102 -3.05 -20.36 0.41
C SER A 102 -2.28 -19.69 1.55
N SER A 103 -1.12 -19.12 1.26
CA SER A 103 -0.29 -18.42 2.26
C SER A 103 0.80 -17.60 1.61
N VAL A 104 1.19 -16.50 2.25
CA VAL A 104 2.27 -15.62 1.82
C VAL A 104 3.37 -15.58 2.88
N ASN A 105 4.63 -15.76 2.46
CA ASN A 105 5.79 -15.41 3.28
C ASN A 105 6.36 -14.10 2.73
N ALA A 106 5.93 -13.00 3.33
CA ALA A 106 6.26 -11.65 2.90
C ALA A 106 7.76 -11.36 2.92
N ARG A 107 8.50 -11.90 3.89
CA ARG A 107 9.93 -11.65 4.06
C ARG A 107 10.75 -12.20 2.90
N ASP A 108 10.45 -13.44 2.52
CA ASP A 108 11.19 -14.14 1.48
C ASP A 108 10.58 -13.92 0.09
N GLY A 109 9.39 -13.32 0.01
CA GLY A 109 8.65 -13.12 -1.24
C GLY A 109 8.07 -14.42 -1.79
N ILE A 110 7.71 -15.37 -0.92
CA ILE A 110 7.19 -16.68 -1.36
C ILE A 110 5.67 -16.65 -1.27
N ILE A 111 5.02 -16.91 -2.39
CA ILE A 111 3.57 -17.07 -2.49
C ILE A 111 3.29 -18.57 -2.68
N THR A 112 2.39 -19.11 -1.86
CA THR A 112 1.95 -20.51 -1.95
C THR A 112 0.52 -20.54 -2.44
N LEU A 113 0.28 -21.16 -3.59
CA LEU A 113 -1.05 -21.34 -4.18
C LEU A 113 -1.82 -22.45 -3.48
N ALA A 114 -3.15 -22.34 -3.50
CA ALA A 114 -4.04 -23.39 -3.02
C ALA A 114 -3.90 -24.65 -3.88
N GLU A 115 -3.83 -24.50 -5.21
CA GLU A 115 -3.62 -25.57 -6.17
C GLU A 115 -2.38 -25.36 -7.04
N ALA A 116 -1.72 -26.47 -7.39
CA ALA A 116 -0.53 -26.42 -8.24
C ALA A 116 -0.96 -26.18 -9.69
N PRO A 117 -0.40 -25.18 -10.39
CA PRO A 117 -0.68 -24.96 -11.79
C PRO A 117 -0.06 -26.07 -12.63
N THR A 118 -0.70 -26.36 -13.76
CA THR A 118 -0.26 -27.33 -14.77
C THR A 118 0.14 -26.58 -16.03
N THR A 119 0.90 -27.23 -16.90
CA THR A 119 1.28 -26.64 -18.19
C THR A 119 0.10 -26.42 -19.15
N THR A 120 -1.12 -26.82 -18.75
CA THR A 120 -2.36 -26.72 -19.55
C THR A 120 -3.31 -25.63 -19.05
N ASN A 121 -2.97 -24.95 -17.95
CA ASN A 121 -3.77 -23.84 -17.41
C ASN A 121 -2.93 -22.61 -17.06
N ALA A 122 -1.63 -22.68 -17.32
CA ALA A 122 -0.65 -21.65 -17.01
C ALA A 122 0.55 -21.78 -17.97
N GLU A 123 0.30 -22.01 -19.27
CA GLU A 123 1.36 -22.23 -20.27
C GLU A 123 2.31 -21.03 -20.36
N VAL A 124 1.78 -19.80 -20.24
CA VAL A 124 2.57 -18.56 -20.26
C VAL A 124 3.32 -18.36 -18.95
N GLY A 125 2.64 -18.62 -17.83
CA GLY A 125 3.23 -18.58 -16.50
C GLY A 125 2.24 -18.21 -15.40
N VAL A 126 2.79 -18.01 -14.20
CA VAL A 126 2.07 -17.49 -13.03
C VAL A 126 2.47 -16.04 -12.82
N PHE A 127 1.50 -15.14 -12.73
CA PHE A 127 1.68 -13.71 -12.62
C PHE A 127 1.04 -13.18 -11.34
N ALA A 128 1.56 -12.11 -10.74
CA ALA A 128 0.97 -11.52 -9.54
C ALA A 128 0.99 -9.99 -9.54
N ASP A 129 -0.08 -9.43 -8.96
CA ASP A 129 -0.18 -8.03 -8.56
C ASP A 129 0.02 -7.93 -7.06
N TYR A 130 0.96 -7.11 -6.63
CA TYR A 130 1.28 -6.93 -5.21
C TYR A 130 2.00 -5.62 -4.95
N ARG A 131 2.18 -5.29 -3.68
CA ARG A 131 3.03 -4.18 -3.24
C ARG A 131 4.27 -4.74 -2.54
N TYR A 132 5.40 -4.04 -2.66
CA TYR A 132 6.58 -4.35 -1.85
C TYR A 132 7.07 -3.11 -1.10
N TYR A 133 7.70 -3.34 0.04
CA TYR A 133 8.31 -2.27 0.82
C TYR A 133 9.69 -1.91 0.30
N LYS A 134 9.97 -0.61 0.18
CA LYS A 134 11.29 -0.12 -0.26
C LYS A 134 12.42 -0.40 0.75
N MET A 135 12.07 -0.67 2.01
CA MET A 135 12.99 -0.90 3.13
C MET A 135 12.34 -1.79 4.19
N PRO A 136 13.10 -2.33 5.16
CA PRO A 136 12.53 -3.07 6.30
C PRO A 136 11.49 -2.24 7.03
N VAL A 137 10.35 -2.86 7.31
CA VAL A 137 9.20 -2.16 7.92
C VAL A 137 9.19 -2.31 9.42
N ASP A 138 9.00 -1.18 10.07
CA ASP A 138 8.57 -1.08 11.44
C ASP A 138 7.12 -0.55 11.44
N TYR A 139 6.17 -1.42 11.78
CA TYR A 139 4.75 -1.09 11.80
C TYR A 139 4.41 -0.02 12.83
N ASP A 140 5.17 0.11 13.92
CA ASP A 140 4.95 1.17 14.89
C ASP A 140 5.32 2.54 14.30
N VAL A 141 6.37 2.59 13.48
CA VAL A 141 6.76 3.79 12.73
C VAL A 141 5.74 4.13 11.64
N LEU A 142 5.23 3.15 10.90
CA LEU A 142 4.16 3.37 9.91
C LEU A 142 2.88 3.89 10.55
N LYS A 143 2.46 3.30 11.67
CA LYS A 143 1.31 3.77 12.45
C LYS A 143 1.53 5.19 12.95
N LEU A 144 2.73 5.51 13.44
CA LEU A 144 3.05 6.87 13.87
C LEU A 144 3.00 7.87 12.71
N ALA A 145 3.59 7.52 11.56
CA ALA A 145 3.55 8.35 10.35
C ALA A 145 2.11 8.60 9.86
N ALA A 146 1.26 7.58 9.88
CA ALA A 146 -0.16 7.69 9.50
C ALA A 146 -0.92 8.63 10.43
N ASN A 147 -0.67 8.57 11.74
CA ASN A 147 -1.29 9.49 12.69
C ASN A 147 -0.79 10.94 12.54
N TYR A 148 0.49 11.16 12.21
CA TYR A 148 0.98 12.51 11.90
C TYR A 148 0.43 13.05 10.58
N TYR A 149 0.27 12.20 9.56
CA TYR A 149 -0.36 12.62 8.32
C TYR A 149 -1.85 12.93 8.51
N LEU A 150 -2.56 12.15 9.32
CA LEU A 150 -3.93 12.44 9.71
C LEU A 150 -4.04 13.79 10.44
N ALA A 151 -3.09 14.08 11.34
CA ALA A 151 -3.00 15.38 12.01
C ALA A 151 -2.83 16.55 11.02
N HIS A 152 -2.02 16.35 9.98
CA HIS A 152 -1.88 17.32 8.90
C HIS A 152 -3.20 17.55 8.16
N LEU A 153 -3.92 16.49 7.79
CA LEU A 153 -5.23 16.61 7.12
C LEU A 153 -6.27 17.33 8.01
N CYS A 154 -6.27 17.03 9.32
CA CYS A 154 -7.12 17.71 10.29
C CYS A 154 -6.80 19.22 10.36
N GLU A 155 -5.51 19.57 10.42
CA GLU A 155 -5.07 20.96 10.43
C GLU A 155 -5.50 21.71 9.17
N MET A 156 -5.36 21.11 7.99
CA MET A 156 -5.83 21.72 6.73
C MET A 156 -7.34 21.97 6.75
N LYS A 157 -8.11 20.99 7.23
CA LYS A 157 -9.57 21.10 7.35
C LYS A 157 -9.99 22.22 8.31
N ILE A 158 -9.33 22.36 9.46
CA ILE A 158 -9.59 23.44 10.44
C ILE A 158 -9.24 24.81 9.86
N ARG A 159 -8.12 24.93 9.14
CA ARG A 159 -7.65 26.19 8.55
C ARG A 159 -8.48 26.66 7.36
N THR A 160 -9.51 25.92 6.93
CA THR A 160 -10.28 26.16 5.69
C THR A 160 -9.43 26.24 4.43
N GLU A 161 -8.18 25.79 4.48
CA GLU A 161 -7.41 25.47 3.29
C GLU A 161 -8.01 24.20 2.72
N ARG A 162 -8.38 24.22 1.43
CA ARG A 162 -9.04 23.11 0.74
C ARG A 162 -8.31 21.81 1.10
N ALA A 163 -8.97 20.93 1.86
CA ALA A 163 -8.41 19.62 2.19
C ALA A 163 -7.98 18.99 0.87
N LEU A 164 -6.74 18.51 0.80
CA LEU A 164 -6.23 17.80 -0.37
C LEU A 164 -7.15 16.59 -0.59
N GLN A 165 -8.14 16.77 -1.47
CA GLN A 165 -8.91 15.67 -1.98
C GLN A 165 -7.93 14.87 -2.83
N PHE A 166 -7.50 13.70 -2.33
CA PHE A 166 -6.96 12.65 -3.18
C PHE A 166 -8.12 12.03 -3.98
N THR A 167 -8.95 12.84 -4.64
CA THR A 167 -9.75 12.36 -5.76
C THR A 167 -8.73 12.06 -6.85
N THR A 168 -8.32 10.79 -6.90
CA THR A 168 -7.54 10.16 -7.98
C THR A 168 -6.78 11.15 -8.85
N PRO A 169 -5.61 11.66 -8.40
CA PRO A 169 -4.62 12.05 -9.36
C PRO A 169 -4.00 10.77 -9.91
N GLU A 170 -3.95 10.67 -11.23
CA GLU A 170 -3.15 9.68 -11.95
C GLU A 170 -1.74 9.51 -11.34
N PRO A 171 -1.13 8.33 -11.48
CA PRO A 171 0.23 8.07 -11.00
C PRO A 171 1.20 9.08 -11.61
N GLY A 172 1.51 10.15 -10.86
CA GLY A 172 2.40 11.22 -11.32
C GLY A 172 2.11 12.61 -10.75
N ALA A 173 0.92 12.90 -10.22
CA ALA A 173 0.59 14.24 -9.73
C ALA A 173 0.14 14.22 -8.26
N LEU A 174 1.10 14.20 -7.32
CA LEU A 174 0.80 14.63 -5.95
C LEU A 174 0.25 16.07 -6.03
N PRO A 175 -0.89 16.38 -5.41
CA PRO A 175 -1.44 17.72 -5.47
C PRO A 175 -0.44 18.73 -4.89
N PRO A 176 -0.36 19.95 -5.44
CA PRO A 176 0.64 20.92 -5.05
C PRO A 176 0.53 21.20 -3.55
N LEU A 177 1.64 20.96 -2.83
CA LEU A 177 1.83 21.34 -1.43
C LEU A 177 1.44 22.82 -1.29
N THR A 178 0.39 23.13 -0.53
CA THR A 178 0.10 24.54 -0.20
C THR A 178 1.29 25.11 0.58
N SER A 179 1.54 26.41 0.42
CA SER A 179 2.79 27.08 0.76
C SER A 179 3.15 27.12 2.26
N ALA A 180 2.31 26.58 3.15
CA ALA A 180 2.62 26.39 4.56
C ALA A 180 2.86 24.90 4.84
N LYS A 181 4.12 24.46 4.83
CA LYS A 181 4.49 23.12 5.31
C LYS A 181 4.01 22.97 6.75
N SER A 182 2.97 22.15 6.96
CA SER A 182 2.54 21.79 8.30
C SER A 182 3.67 21.04 9.00
N ARG A 183 3.92 21.39 10.26
CA ARG A 183 4.88 20.68 11.12
C ARG A 183 4.54 19.18 11.22
N TRP A 184 3.25 18.82 11.11
CA TRP A 184 2.80 17.43 11.13
C TRP A 184 3.19 16.67 9.88
N LEU A 185 3.17 17.32 8.71
CA LEU A 185 3.66 16.74 7.47
C LEU A 185 5.18 16.51 7.54
N GLU A 186 5.94 17.47 8.08
CA GLU A 186 7.38 17.27 8.29
C GLU A 186 7.70 16.13 9.24
N LEU A 187 6.92 15.99 10.33
CA LEU A 187 7.04 14.86 11.25
C LEU A 187 6.69 13.54 10.55
N ALA A 188 5.58 13.48 9.79
CA ALA A 188 5.20 12.28 9.03
C ALA A 188 6.30 11.86 8.04
N LEU A 189 6.83 12.81 7.26
CA LEU A 189 7.91 12.56 6.31
C LEU A 189 9.25 12.25 7.01
N SER A 190 9.50 12.77 8.21
CA SER A 190 10.70 12.42 8.99
C SER A 190 10.68 10.96 9.45
N GLN A 191 9.49 10.40 9.70
CA GLN A 191 9.31 8.98 10.01
C GLN A 191 9.48 8.10 8.76
N LEU A 192 9.35 8.68 7.58
CA LEU A 192 9.55 8.03 6.28
C LEU A 192 10.75 8.66 5.57
N PRO A 193 12.00 8.40 5.99
CA PRO A 193 13.19 9.11 5.49
C PRO A 193 13.40 9.01 3.95
N PHE A 194 12.71 8.09 3.29
CA PHE A 194 12.67 7.87 1.84
C PHE A 194 11.58 8.67 1.10
N ALA A 195 10.57 9.18 1.82
CA ALA A 195 9.47 9.98 1.28
C ALA A 195 9.83 11.46 1.17
N LYS A 196 11.12 11.83 1.28
CA LYS A 196 11.54 13.19 0.96
C LYS A 196 11.02 13.50 -0.44
N PRO A 197 10.11 14.47 -0.61
CA PRO A 197 9.87 14.98 -1.93
C PRO A 197 11.25 15.39 -2.45
N LEU A 198 11.60 14.94 -3.65
CA LEU A 198 12.56 15.69 -4.43
C LEU A 198 12.02 17.12 -4.41
N LEU A 199 12.63 17.97 -3.59
CA LEU A 199 12.53 19.40 -3.78
C LEU A 199 13.08 19.56 -5.20
N LEU A 200 12.19 19.66 -6.18
CA LEU A 200 12.52 20.21 -7.48
C LEU A 200 13.10 21.59 -7.15
N GLY A 201 14.43 21.62 -7.10
CA GLY A 201 15.20 22.82 -6.89
C GLY A 201 14.90 23.75 -8.05
N VAL A 202 14.49 24.96 -7.68
CA VAL A 202 14.85 26.27 -8.26
C VAL A 202 15.41 26.23 -9.68
#